data_AF-A0A139PNB7-F1
#
_entry.id   AF-A0A139PNB7-F1
#
_cell.length_a   1.000
_cell.length_b   1.000
_cell.length_c   1.000
_cell.angle_alpha   90.00
_cell.angle_beta   90.00
_cell.angle_gamma   90.00
#
_symmetry.space_group_name_H-M   'P 1'
#
loop_
_entity.id
_entity.type
_entity.pdbx_description
1 polymer ?
#
loop_
_entity_poly.entity_id
_entity_poly.type
_entity_poly.pdbx_seq_one_letter_code
_entity_poly.pdbx_strand_id
1 'polypeptide(L)' 'MEVYEGDNLIGTIKEILQPGANDVWVVKRKGKRDLLLPYIPPVVLNVDIPNKRVDVEILEGLDDED' A
#
# COMPACT_ATOMS: atom_id res chain seq x y z
N MET A 1 4.95 4.98 7.28
CA MET A 1 4.47 3.68 7.80
C MET A 1 4.90 2.61 6.81
N GLU A 2 5.28 1.45 7.32
CA GLU A 2 5.66 0.29 6.52
C GLU A 2 4.42 -0.47 6.06
N VAL A 3 4.46 -0.99 4.84
CA VAL A 3 3.33 -1.67 4.20
C VAL A 3 3.72 -3.13 3.94
N TYR A 4 2.91 -4.05 4.44
CA TYR A 4 3.16 -5.49 4.44
C TYR A 4 2.02 -6.26 3.80
N GLU A 5 2.37 -7.30 3.04
CA GLU A 5 1.46 -8.38 2.67
C GLU A 5 1.92 -9.64 3.41
N GLY A 6 1.17 -10.05 4.44
CA GLY A 6 1.65 -11.05 5.39
C GLY A 6 2.94 -10.61 6.08
N ASP A 7 4.02 -11.38 5.92
CA ASP A 7 5.36 -11.03 6.45
C ASP A 7 6.26 -10.32 5.41
N ASN A 8 5.78 -10.15 4.18
CA ASN A 8 6.54 -9.53 3.11
C ASN A 8 6.48 -8.00 3.18
N LEU A 9 7.62 -7.34 3.37
CA LEU A 9 7.70 -5.89 3.30
C LEU A 9 7.62 -5.43 1.84
N ILE A 10 6.51 -4.78 1.49
CA ILE A 10 6.30 -4.20 0.16
C ILE A 10 7.08 -2.88 0.04
N GLY A 11 7.01 -2.05 1.07
CA GLY A 11 7.66 -0.75 1.07
C GLY A 11 7.16 0.18 2.15
N THR A 12 7.26 1.48 1.90
CA THR A 12 6.84 2.52 2.85
C THR A 12 5.95 3.54 2.18
N ILE A 13 4.88 3.98 2.87
CA ILE A 13 4.04 5.09 2.42
C ILE A 13 4.92 6.34 2.25
N LYS A 14 4.88 6.91 1.06
CA LYS A 14 5.62 8.11 0.65
C LYS A 14 4.73 9.35 0.65
N GLU A 15 3.54 9.24 0.07
CA GLU A 15 2.55 10.33 -0.05
C GLU A 15 1.13 9.75 -0.23
N ILE A 16 0.12 10.59 -0.03
CA ILE A 16 -1.29 10.26 -0.25
C ILE A 16 -1.82 11.20 -1.33
N LEU A 17 -2.35 10.63 -2.41
CA LEU A 17 -3.02 11.36 -3.47
C LEU A 17 -4.53 11.33 -3.22
N GLN A 18 -5.20 12.45 -3.52
CA GLN A 18 -6.65 12.60 -3.33
C GLN A 18 -7.33 12.98 -4.66
N PRO A 19 -7.39 12.07 -5.65
CA PRO A 19 -7.96 12.36 -6.98
C PRO A 19 -9.49 12.51 -6.98
N GLY A 20 -10.17 12.26 -5.87
CA GLY A 20 -11.63 12.45 -5.75
C GLY A 20 -12.27 11.49 -4.75
N ALA A 21 -12.83 10.38 -5.26
CA ALA A 21 -13.71 9.50 -4.49
C ALA A 21 -13.01 8.67 -3.40
N ASN A 22 -11.73 8.31 -3.61
CA ASN A 22 -10.91 7.57 -2.64
C ASN A 22 -9.49 8.14 -2.60
N ASP A 23 -8.84 7.99 -1.45
CA ASP A 23 -7.41 8.24 -1.31
C ASP A 23 -6.61 7.12 -2.01
N VAL A 24 -5.48 7.50 -2.60
CA VAL A 24 -4.50 6.56 -3.17
C VAL A 24 -3.18 6.75 -2.42
N TRP A 25 -2.72 5.69 -1.76
CA TRP A 25 -1.46 5.69 -1.05
C TRP A 25 -0.35 5.30 -2.00
N VAL A 26 0.66 6.16 -2.11
CA VAL A 26 1.85 5.88 -2.90
C VAL A 26 2.85 5.16 -2.01
N VAL A 27 3.14 3.90 -2.33
CA VAL A 27 4.08 3.06 -1.58
C VAL A 27 5.40 3.01 -2.34
N LYS A 28 6.45 3.59 -1.76
CA LYS A 28 7.79 3.54 -2.33
C LYS A 28 8.40 2.16 -2.10
N ARG A 29 8.87 1.52 -3.18
CA ARG A 29 9.41 0.16 -3.17
C ARG A 29 10.89 0.16 -3.54
N LYS A 30 11.66 -0.81 -3.02
CA LYS A 30 13.08 -0.95 -3.36
C LYS A 30 13.22 -1.70 -4.68
N GLY A 31 13.83 -1.07 -5.68
CA GLY A 31 14.11 -1.71 -6.97
C GLY A 31 12.90 -1.92 -7.89
N LYS A 32 11.72 -1.41 -7.50
CA LYS A 32 10.49 -1.42 -8.28
C LYS A 32 9.92 0.01 -8.38
N ARG A 33 8.98 0.22 -9.29
CA ARG A 33 8.22 1.48 -9.36
C ARG A 33 7.38 1.66 -8.09
N ASP A 34 6.97 2.90 -7.79
CA ASP A 34 6.03 3.15 -6.69
C ASP A 34 4.73 2.35 -6.95
N LEU A 35 4.17 1.73 -5.91
CA LEU A 35 2.87 1.05 -5.97
C LEU A 35 1.78 2.06 -5.61
N LEU A 36 0.71 2.09 -6.42
CA LEU A 36 -0.46 2.92 -6.16
C LEU A 36 -1.52 2.05 -5.49
N LEU A 37 -1.66 2.22 -4.18
CA LEU A 37 -2.55 1.40 -3.37
C LEU A 37 -3.84 2.18 -3.06
N PRO A 38 -4.99 1.79 -3.61
CA PRO A 38 -6.25 2.46 -3.26
C PRO A 38 -6.59 2.18 -1.79
N TYR A 39 -6.95 3.21 -1.04
CA TYR A 39 -7.38 3.07 0.34
C TYR A 39 -8.85 2.63 0.39
N ILE A 40 -9.07 1.32 0.24
CA ILE A 40 -10.39 0.68 0.25
C ILE A 40 -10.38 -0.60 1.11
N PRO A 41 -11.53 -1.04 1.65
CA PRO A 41 -11.60 -2.18 2.55
C PRO A 41 -10.97 -3.50 2.06
N PRO A 42 -11.08 -3.91 0.78
CA PRO A 42 -10.46 -5.16 0.33
C PRO A 42 -8.94 -5.07 0.13
N VAL A 43 -8.36 -3.87 0.23
CA VAL A 43 -6.93 -3.64 -0.03
C VAL A 43 -6.18 -3.31 1.24
N VAL A 44 -6.74 -2.44 2.10
CA VAL A 44 -6.13 -2.09 3.38
C VAL A 44 -6.87 -2.80 4.51
N LEU A 45 -6.23 -3.84 5.03
CA LEU A 45 -6.83 -4.75 6.00
C LEU A 45 -6.67 -4.27 7.44
N ASN A 46 -5.51 -3.68 7.75
CA ASN A 46 -5.20 -3.17 9.08
C ASN A 46 -4.24 -1.97 9.04
N VAL A 47 -4.42 -1.05 9.98
CA VAL A 47 -3.59 0.14 10.15
C VAL A 47 -3.18 0.24 11.62
N ASP A 48 -1.96 -0.23 11.91
CA ASP A 48 -1.37 -0.18 13.24
C ASP A 48 -0.48 1.07 13.38
N ILE A 49 -1.09 2.15 13.90
CA ILE A 49 -0.40 3.43 14.12
C ILE A 49 0.75 3.31 15.15
N PRO A 50 0.57 2.66 16.32
CA PRO A 50 1.67 2.45 17.27
C PRO A 50 2.91 1.78 16.66
N ASN A 51 2.71 0.70 15.89
CA ASN A 51 3.80 -0.04 15.27
C ASN A 51 4.21 0.51 13.90
N LYS A 52 3.55 1.57 13.43
CA LYS A 52 3.75 2.17 12.10
C LYS A 52 3.65 1.17 10.95
N ARG A 53 2.76 0.17 11.10
CA ARG A 53 2.57 -0.94 10.16
C ARG A 53 1.18 -0.86 9.51
N VAL A 54 1.13 -1.20 8.23
CA VAL A 54 -0.11 -1.39 7.46
C VAL A 54 -0.08 -2.78 6.87
N ASP A 55 -1.14 -3.53 7.08
CA ASP A 55 -1.33 -4.84 6.44
C ASP A 55 -2.29 -4.68 5.27
N VAL A 56 -1.90 -5.20 4.12
CA VAL A 56 -2.62 -5.07 2.86
C VAL A 56 -2.81 -6.43 2.17
N GLU A 57 -3.77 -6.48 1.27
CA GLU A 57 -3.92 -7.54 0.27
C GLU A 57 -3.80 -6.88 -1.12
N ILE A 58 -2.78 -7.28 -1.88
CA ILE A 58 -2.56 -6.73 -3.23
C ILE A 58 -3.44 -7.51 -4.21
N LEU A 59 -4.52 -6.87 -4.65
CA LEU A 59 -5.41 -7.44 -5.66
C LEU A 59 -4.70 -7.55 -7.02
N GLU A 60 -5.10 -8.54 -7.81
CA GLU A 60 -4.65 -8.73 -9.19
C GLU A 60 -4.80 -7.43 -10.01
N GLY A 61 -3.77 -7.07 -10.76
CA GLY A 61 -3.73 -5.87 -11.60
C GLY A 61 -3.41 -4.56 -10.86
N LEU A 62 -3.19 -4.58 -9.53
CA LEU A 62 -2.64 -3.43 -8.80
C LEU A 62 -1.11 -3.37 -8.87
N ASP A 63 -0.47 -4.52 -8.98
CA ASP A 63 0.96 -4.64 -9.17
C ASP A 63 1.25 -5.37 -10.48
N ASP A 64 2.07 -4.76 -11.32
CA ASP A 64 2.57 -5.36 -12.55
C ASP A 64 3.75 -6.30 -12.18
N GLU A 65 3.47 -7.38 -11.46
CA GLU A 65 4.41 -8.51 -11.35
C GLU A 65 4.22 -9.46 -12.54
N ASP A 66 4.71 -9.02 -13.71
CA ASP A 66 5.02 -9.89 -14.86
C ASP A 66 6.53 -9.82 -15.17
#